data_AF-A0A6J3LQG4-F1
#
_entry.id   AF-A0A6J3LQG4-F1
#
_cell.length_a   1.000
_cell.length_b   1.000
_cell.length_c   1.000
_cell.angle_alpha   90.00
_cell.angle_beta   90.00
_cell.angle_gamma   90.00
#
_symmetry.space_group_name_H-M   'P 1'
#
loop_
_entity.id
_entity.type
_entity.pdbx_description
1 polymer ?
#
loop_
_entity_poly.entity_id
_entity_poly.type
_entity_poly.pdbx_seq_one_letter_code
_entity_poly.pdbx_strand_id
1 'polypeptide(L)'
;LDHAGKETRLLAVEPGLPDDDIRCRLTPLSLLRTPLPSYETISYVWGDSSVRGSVLVNEQPLDVPASTEHVLRRMRDAQQVRVLWIDSICIDQGDKDDRNYQVALMCDIYSRATQCLVWIGEE
;
A
#
# COMPACT_ATOMS: atom_id res chain seq x y z
N LEU A 1 -0.15 15.68 5.26
CA LEU A 1 -0.23 14.90 6.51
C LEU A 1 0.33 15.75 7.63
N ASP A 2 -0.27 15.69 8.81
CA ASP A 2 0.27 16.37 10.00
C ASP A 2 1.42 15.55 10.59
N HIS A 3 2.61 16.15 10.66
CA HIS A 3 3.80 15.50 11.21
C HIS A 3 3.67 15.17 12.71
N ALA A 4 2.85 15.92 13.45
CA ALA A 4 2.60 15.69 14.87
C ALA A 4 1.76 14.42 15.13
N GLY A 5 0.91 14.03 14.17
CA GLY A 5 -0.01 12.90 14.29
C GLY A 5 0.58 11.52 13.98
N LYS A 6 1.87 11.43 13.61
CA LYS A 6 2.51 10.23 13.04
C LYS A 6 1.61 9.58 11.98
N GLU A 7 1.27 10.35 10.94
CA GLU A 7 0.29 9.94 9.95
C GLU A 7 0.91 9.17 8.79
N THR A 8 0.18 8.19 8.28
CA THR A 8 0.45 7.47 7.04
C THR A 8 -0.85 7.27 6.26
N ARG A 9 -0.83 6.52 5.15
CA ARG A 9 -2.05 6.10 4.45
C ARG A 9 -2.18 4.58 4.44
N LEU A 10 -3.41 4.09 4.44
CA LEU A 10 -3.76 2.69 4.21
C LEU A 10 -4.48 2.53 2.89
N LEU A 11 -4.15 1.45 2.20
CA LEU A 11 -4.73 1.04 0.93
C LEU A 11 -5.74 -0.07 1.17
N ALA A 12 -7.02 0.25 1.09
CA ALA A 12 -8.10 -0.74 1.08
C ALA A 12 -8.25 -1.29 -0.33
N VAL A 13 -7.83 -2.52 -0.57
CA VAL A 13 -7.95 -3.23 -1.86
C VAL A 13 -9.30 -3.93 -1.91
N GLU A 14 -10.11 -3.60 -2.92
CA GLU A 14 -11.43 -4.20 -3.13
C GLU A 14 -11.31 -5.65 -3.61
N PRO A 15 -12.28 -6.52 -3.27
CA PRO A 15 -12.29 -7.88 -3.78
C PRO A 15 -12.55 -7.91 -5.29
N GLY A 16 -12.06 -8.97 -5.94
CA GLY A 16 -12.26 -9.17 -7.37
C GLY A 16 -11.64 -10.46 -7.89
N LEU A 17 -12.03 -10.86 -9.10
CA LEU A 17 -11.48 -12.03 -9.77
C LEU A 17 -10.08 -11.72 -10.32
N PRO A 18 -9.22 -12.74 -10.53
CA PRO A 18 -7.83 -12.56 -10.96
C PRO A 18 -7.63 -11.65 -12.18
N ASP A 19 -8.58 -11.57 -13.11
CA ASP A 19 -8.47 -10.74 -14.32
C ASP A 19 -9.13 -9.36 -14.18
N ASP A 20 -9.88 -9.11 -13.10
CA ASP A 20 -10.54 -7.81 -12.87
C ASP A 20 -9.50 -6.72 -12.57
N ASP A 21 -9.80 -5.48 -12.96
CA ASP A 21 -9.04 -4.30 -12.57
C ASP A 21 -8.87 -4.23 -11.04
N ILE A 22 -7.68 -3.83 -10.59
CA ILE A 22 -7.42 -3.64 -9.17
C ILE A 22 -8.01 -2.29 -8.76
N ARG A 23 -9.03 -2.33 -7.90
CA ARG A 23 -9.64 -1.14 -7.31
C ARG A 23 -9.23 -1.00 -5.86
N CYS A 24 -8.87 0.21 -5.47
CA CYS A 24 -8.40 0.53 -4.14
C CYS A 24 -8.98 1.86 -3.64
N ARG A 25 -9.08 2.00 -2.32
CA ARG A 25 -9.27 3.28 -1.65
C ARG A 25 -8.08 3.62 -0.78
N LEU A 26 -7.56 4.83 -0.93
CA LEU A 26 -6.47 5.33 -0.09
C LEU A 26 -7.04 6.21 1.02
N THR A 27 -6.77 5.85 2.27
CA THR A 27 -7.32 6.54 3.45
C THR A 27 -6.22 6.91 4.44
N PRO A 28 -6.25 8.11 5.05
CA PRO A 28 -5.26 8.50 6.05
C PRO A 28 -5.41 7.69 7.35
N LEU A 29 -4.28 7.41 8.00
CA LEU A 29 -4.19 6.76 9.30
C LEU A 29 -3.22 7.53 10.20
N SER A 30 -3.68 8.00 11.35
CA SER A 30 -2.79 8.36 12.45
C SER A 30 -2.36 7.10 13.19
N LEU A 31 -1.05 6.86 13.31
CA LEU A 31 -0.52 5.75 14.10
C LEU A 31 -0.78 5.93 15.61
N LEU A 32 -1.13 7.14 16.05
CA LEU A 32 -1.51 7.42 17.44
C LEU A 32 -2.98 7.12 17.74
N ARG A 33 -3.78 6.75 16.73
CA ARG A 33 -5.21 6.43 16.92
C ARG A 33 -5.41 5.24 17.85
N THR A 34 -6.42 5.33 18.72
CA THR A 34 -6.86 4.24 19.60
C THR A 34 -8.40 4.03 19.48
N PRO A 35 -8.89 2.82 19.13
CA PRO A 35 -8.10 1.66 18.70
C PRO A 35 -7.44 1.90 17.33
N LEU A 36 -6.26 1.33 17.14
CA LEU A 36 -5.59 1.33 15.84
C LEU A 36 -6.32 0.34 14.93
N PRO A 37 -6.70 0.72 13.70
CA PRO A 37 -7.22 -0.21 12.69
C PRO A 37 -6.23 -1.34 12.42
N SER A 38 -6.74 -2.54 12.19
CA SER A 38 -5.93 -3.63 11.65
C SER A 38 -5.58 -3.35 10.20
N TYR A 39 -4.31 -3.57 9.86
CA TYR A 39 -3.80 -3.52 8.50
C TYR A 39 -2.59 -4.43 8.38
N GLU A 40 -2.24 -4.80 7.16
CA GLU A 40 -1.11 -5.64 6.84
C GLU A 40 -0.08 -4.82 6.08
N THR A 41 1.20 -5.11 6.24
CA THR A 41 2.27 -4.49 5.44
C THR A 41 2.72 -5.43 4.35
N ILE A 42 3.23 -4.87 3.25
CA ILE A 42 3.80 -5.64 2.16
C ILE A 42 5.30 -5.33 2.07
N SER A 43 6.11 -6.37 1.97
CA SER A 43 7.53 -6.30 1.66
C SER A 43 7.77 -7.04 0.34
N TYR A 44 8.25 -6.32 -0.66
CA TYR A 44 8.44 -6.82 -2.02
C TYR A 44 9.56 -6.07 -2.71
N VAL A 45 10.06 -6.64 -3.80
CA VAL A 45 11.08 -5.99 -4.65
C VAL A 45 10.37 -5.14 -5.69
N TRP A 46 10.71 -3.85 -5.77
CA TRP A 46 10.15 -2.91 -6.75
C TRP A 46 10.53 -3.23 -8.20
N GLY A 47 11.54 -4.08 -8.41
CA GLY A 47 11.98 -4.53 -9.72
C GLY A 47 12.42 -3.37 -10.63
N ASP A 48 12.20 -3.55 -11.93
CA ASP A 48 12.39 -2.50 -12.93
C ASP A 48 11.20 -1.53 -12.89
N SER A 49 11.43 -0.33 -12.38
CA SER A 49 10.41 0.73 -12.26
C SER A 49 10.03 1.38 -13.58
N SER A 50 10.72 1.05 -14.69
CA SER A 50 10.34 1.50 -16.04
C SER A 50 9.11 0.76 -16.57
N VAL A 51 8.88 -0.48 -16.10
CA VAL A 51 7.69 -1.25 -16.43
C VAL A 51 6.56 -0.80 -15.51
N ARG A 52 5.47 -0.32 -16.13
CA ARG A 52 4.32 0.23 -15.40
C ARG A 52 3.11 -0.69 -15.49
N GLY A 53 2.39 -0.80 -14.39
CA GLY A 53 1.03 -1.31 -14.32
C GLY A 53 0.08 -0.18 -13.92
N SER A 54 -1.22 -0.44 -13.97
CA SER A 54 -2.25 0.54 -13.60
C SER A 54 -3.18 -0.05 -12.56
N VAL A 55 -3.51 0.76 -11.56
CA VAL A 55 -4.52 0.44 -10.53
C VAL A 55 -5.48 1.63 -10.39
N LEU A 56 -6.71 1.38 -9.99
CA LEU A 56 -7.69 2.43 -9.73
C LEU A 56 -7.65 2.78 -8.23
N VAL A 57 -7.18 3.98 -7.89
CA VAL A 57 -7.17 4.48 -6.51
C VAL A 57 -8.19 5.61 -6.40
N ASN A 58 -9.19 5.46 -5.51
CA ASN A 58 -10.27 6.42 -5.35
C ASN A 58 -10.95 6.76 -6.70
N GLU A 59 -11.23 5.74 -7.51
CA GLU A 59 -11.80 5.84 -8.87
C GLU A 59 -10.94 6.59 -9.91
N GLN A 60 -9.67 6.86 -9.62
CA GLN A 60 -8.72 7.47 -10.54
C GLN A 60 -7.61 6.48 -10.92
N PRO A 61 -7.24 6.36 -12.21
CA PRO A 61 -6.08 5.58 -12.60
C PRO A 61 -4.80 6.13 -11.97
N LEU A 62 -3.99 5.23 -11.41
CA LEU A 62 -2.68 5.51 -10.88
C LEU A 62 -1.66 4.57 -11.54
N ASP A 63 -0.66 5.17 -12.17
CA ASP A 63 0.47 4.43 -12.72
C ASP A 63 1.43 4.03 -11.61
N VAL A 64 1.65 2.72 -11.48
CA VAL A 64 2.51 2.12 -10.45
C VAL A 64 3.58 1.25 -11.11
N PRO A 65 4.69 0.95 -10.44
CA PRO A 65 5.58 -0.12 -10.91
C PRO A 65 4.79 -1.41 -11.14
N ALA A 66 5.07 -2.14 -12.22
CA ALA A 66 4.33 -3.38 -12.54
C ALA A 66 4.41 -4.40 -11.39
N SER A 67 5.54 -4.45 -10.66
CA SER A 67 5.67 -5.26 -9.45
C SER A 67 4.63 -4.93 -8.37
N THR A 68 4.28 -3.64 -8.21
CA THR A 68 3.25 -3.21 -7.25
C THR A 68 1.88 -3.75 -7.66
N GLU A 69 1.52 -3.61 -8.94
CA GLU A 69 0.26 -4.12 -9.48
C GLU A 69 0.17 -5.65 -9.29
N HIS A 70 1.23 -6.38 -9.66
CA HIS A 70 1.29 -7.84 -9.55
C HIS A 70 1.12 -8.31 -8.11
N VAL A 71 1.81 -7.66 -7.17
CA VAL A 71 1.68 -7.96 -5.74
C VAL A 71 0.28 -7.67 -5.23
N LEU A 72 -0.31 -6.54 -5.60
CA LEU A 72 -1.68 -6.22 -5.20
C LEU A 72 -2.68 -7.25 -5.76
N ARG A 73 -2.50 -7.68 -7.01
CA ARG A 73 -3.33 -8.74 -7.62
C ARG A 73 -3.22 -10.04 -6.85
N ARG A 74 -2.00 -10.41 -6.48
CA ARG A 74 -1.70 -11.65 -5.75
C ARG A 74 -2.19 -11.65 -4.31
N MET A 75 -2.19 -10.49 -3.67
CA MET A 75 -2.67 -10.31 -2.31
C MET A 75 -4.17 -10.03 -2.25
N ARG A 76 -4.82 -9.59 -3.33
CA ARG A 76 -6.27 -9.37 -3.38
C ARG A 76 -7.02 -10.66 -3.03
N ASP A 77 -8.04 -10.51 -2.18
CA ASP A 77 -8.97 -11.60 -1.87
C ASP A 77 -10.17 -11.56 -2.84
N ALA A 78 -10.77 -12.71 -3.12
CA ALA A 78 -11.89 -12.80 -4.06
C ALA A 78 -13.22 -12.27 -3.49
N GLN A 79 -13.35 -12.16 -2.16
CA GLN A 79 -14.62 -11.87 -1.48
C GLN A 79 -14.51 -10.75 -0.45
N GLN A 80 -13.33 -10.50 0.11
CA GLN A 80 -13.13 -9.55 1.19
C GLN A 80 -12.21 -8.40 0.81
N VAL A 81 -12.51 -7.22 1.35
CA VAL A 81 -11.60 -6.07 1.29
C VAL A 81 -10.38 -6.36 2.16
N ARG A 82 -9.18 -6.14 1.62
CA ARG A 82 -7.94 -6.21 2.40
C ARG A 82 -7.39 -4.82 2.64
N VAL A 83 -6.97 -4.55 3.87
CA VAL A 83 -6.37 -3.26 4.26
C VAL A 83 -4.87 -3.43 4.36
N LEU A 84 -4.17 -2.84 3.39
CA LEU A 84 -2.75 -3.03 3.16
C LEU A 84 -2.00 -1.71 3.32
N TRP A 85 -0.71 -1.81 3.61
CA TRP A 85 0.25 -0.74 3.49
C TRP A 85 1.36 -1.20 2.54
N ILE A 86 1.53 -0.45 1.44
CA ILE A 86 2.55 -0.69 0.42
C ILE A 86 3.22 0.65 0.11
N ASP A 87 4.54 0.68 0.22
CA ASP A 87 5.35 1.90 0.13
C ASP A 87 5.13 2.70 -1.16
N SER A 88 5.01 2.04 -2.32
CA SER A 88 4.89 2.69 -3.62
C SER A 88 3.58 3.46 -3.83
N ILE A 89 2.54 3.20 -3.02
CA ILE A 89 1.23 3.87 -3.11
C ILE A 89 0.92 4.67 -1.82
N CYS A 90 1.23 4.13 -0.64
CA CYS A 90 0.95 4.81 0.63
C CYS A 90 1.90 6.00 0.90
N ILE A 91 3.02 6.06 0.20
CA ILE A 91 3.97 7.17 0.23
C ILE A 91 3.84 7.96 -1.07
N ASP A 92 3.76 9.27 -0.98
CA ASP A 92 3.82 10.12 -2.17
C ASP A 92 5.26 10.10 -2.70
N GLN A 93 5.48 9.37 -3.80
CA GLN A 93 6.80 9.24 -4.41
C GLN A 93 7.28 10.52 -5.11
N GLY A 94 6.37 11.45 -5.41
CA GLY A 94 6.68 12.74 -6.03
C GLY A 94 7.10 13.80 -5.02
N ASP A 95 6.74 13.63 -3.75
CA ASP A 95 7.08 14.54 -2.66
C ASP A 95 8.23 13.97 -1.81
N LYS A 96 9.39 14.63 -1.88
CA LYS A 96 10.59 14.22 -1.13
C LYS A 96 10.40 14.34 0.38
N ASP A 97 9.65 15.34 0.84
CA ASP A 97 9.46 15.57 2.27
C ASP A 97 8.49 14.53 2.84
N ASP A 98 7.41 14.21 2.11
CA ASP A 98 6.52 13.09 2.44
C ASP A 98 7.28 11.77 2.47
N ARG A 99 8.08 11.49 1.43
CA ARG A 99 8.87 10.27 1.36
C ARG A 99 9.84 10.11 2.52
N ASN A 100 10.61 11.14 2.82
CA ASN A 100 11.57 11.09 3.93
C ASN A 100 10.84 10.89 5.27
N TYR A 101 9.70 11.54 5.46
CA TYR A 101 8.88 11.38 6.66
C TYR A 101 8.30 9.97 6.78
N GLN A 102 7.71 9.42 5.72
CA GLN A 102 7.15 8.08 5.72
C GLN A 102 8.23 7.01 5.93
N VAL A 103 9.41 7.17 5.32
CA VAL A 103 10.56 6.29 5.55
C VAL A 103 10.98 6.30 7.02
N ALA A 104 11.01 7.47 7.65
CA ALA A 104 11.29 7.58 9.09
C ALA A 104 10.22 6.89 9.97
N LEU A 105 8.97 6.79 9.48
CA LEU A 105 7.88 6.09 10.16
C LEU A 105 7.80 4.59 9.87
N MET A 106 8.54 4.05 8.88
CA MET A 106 8.39 2.65 8.46
C MET A 106 8.53 1.67 9.64
N CYS A 107 9.48 1.87 10.54
CA CYS A 107 9.63 0.99 11.72
C CYS A 107 8.35 0.94 12.58
N ASP A 108 7.72 2.09 12.82
CA ASP A 108 6.46 2.18 13.56
C ASP A 108 5.28 1.56 12.78
N ILE A 109 5.25 1.71 11.45
CA ILE A 109 4.21 1.15 10.58
C ILE A 109 4.30 -0.38 10.57
N TYR A 110 5.47 -0.94 10.29
CA TYR A 110 5.66 -2.40 10.25
C TYR A 110 5.45 -3.05 11.62
N SER A 111 5.90 -2.42 12.71
CA SER A 111 5.74 -2.98 14.07
C SER A 111 4.30 -2.97 14.58
N ARG A 112 3.44 -2.10 14.03
CA ARG A 112 2.02 -1.99 14.42
C ARG A 112 1.06 -2.71 13.47
N ALA A 113 1.55 -3.18 12.33
CA ALA A 113 0.76 -3.99 11.40
C ALA A 113 0.42 -5.35 12.03
N THR A 114 -0.70 -5.93 11.62
CA THR A 114 -1.12 -7.27 12.06
C THR A 114 -0.17 -8.34 11.55
N GLN A 115 0.35 -8.19 10.34
CA GLN A 115 1.39 -9.04 9.77
C GLN A 115 2.13 -8.32 8.63
N CYS A 116 3.28 -8.87 8.24
CA CYS A 116 4.05 -8.47 7.07
C CYS A 116 3.99 -9.58 6.02
N LEU A 117 3.43 -9.28 4.86
CA LEU A 117 3.32 -10.16 3.71
C LEU A 117 4.57 -9.98 2.86
N VAL A 118 5.37 -11.04 2.73
CA VAL A 118 6.60 -11.02 1.93
C VAL A 118 6.32 -11.60 0.56
N TRP A 119 6.70 -10.87 -0.49
CA TRP A 119 6.61 -11.32 -1.88
C TRP A 119 7.98 -11.30 -2.55
N ILE A 120 8.38 -12.45 -3.09
CA ILE A 120 9.70 -12.67 -3.70
C ILE A 120 9.66 -12.82 -5.24
N GLY A 121 8.48 -12.66 -5.86
CA GLY A 121 8.27 -12.89 -7.28
C GLY A 121 7.62 -14.24 -7.59
N GLU A 122 7.24 -14.42 -8.86
CA GLU A 122 6.90 -15.72 -9.45
C GLU A 122 8.17 -16.29 -10.07
N GLU A 123 8.45 -17.58 -9.83
CA GLU A 123 9.59 -18.31 -10.43
C GLU A 123 9.51 -18.38 -11.96
#